data_AF-A0A1Y2A0B8-F1
#
_entry.id   AF-A0A1Y2A0B8-F1
#
_cell.length_a   1.000
_cell.length_b   1.000
_cell.length_c   1.000
_cell.angle_alpha   90.00
_cell.angle_beta   90.00
_cell.angle_gamma   90.00
#
_symmetry.space_group_name_H-M   'P 1'
#
loop_
_entity.id
_entity.type
_entity.pdbx_description
1 polymer ?
#
loop_
_entity_poly.entity_id
_entity_poly.type
_entity_poly.pdbx_seq_one_letter_code
_entity_poly.pdbx_strand_id
1 'polypeptide(L)'
;MANKKASKSRARSGTSFMFLTLHQDIMNAVSDEIPSAWFNDNDTDKGSNNNYETHVMGYFFCNNKACSNTGWGSKMVTILIRGYPGNGYNAVVFNQRCKSCNRLGSFKLDKDSYIERVAYRVKRWAGISTEAPYYMPREGPPHRESLCEGCKRGICRRQNK
;
A
#
# COMPACT_ATOMS: atom_id res chain seq x y z
N MET A 1 17.50 -4.68 -31.76
CA MET A 1 16.76 -3.73 -30.88
C MET A 1 15.65 -4.50 -30.19
N ALA A 2 15.84 -4.87 -28.91
CA ALA A 2 14.92 -5.75 -28.19
C ALA A 2 13.78 -4.93 -27.56
N ASN A 3 12.56 -5.16 -28.04
CA ASN A 3 11.34 -4.50 -27.57
C ASN A 3 10.94 -5.11 -26.20
N LYS A 4 11.37 -4.48 -25.09
CA LYS A 4 10.94 -4.86 -23.74
C LYS A 4 9.47 -4.48 -23.56
N LYS A 5 8.58 -5.47 -23.68
CA LYS A 5 7.18 -5.34 -23.28
C LYS A 5 7.11 -4.99 -21.79
N ALA A 6 6.80 -3.74 -21.48
CA ALA A 6 6.41 -3.32 -20.14
C ALA A 6 5.19 -4.14 -19.70
N SER A 7 5.36 -4.98 -18.67
CA SER A 7 4.25 -5.71 -18.07
C SER A 7 3.34 -4.70 -17.37
N LYS A 8 2.23 -4.38 -18.04
CA LYS A 8 1.13 -3.59 -17.50
C LYS A 8 0.75 -4.15 -16.12
N SER A 9 0.89 -3.34 -15.08
CA SER A 9 0.26 -3.62 -13.79
C SER A 9 -1.25 -3.69 -14.03
N ARG A 10 -1.79 -4.91 -13.99
CA ARG A 10 -3.21 -5.15 -14.16
C ARG A 10 -3.88 -4.80 -12.83
N ALA A 11 -4.20 -3.53 -12.62
CA ALA A 11 -5.16 -3.12 -11.60
C ALA A 11 -6.55 -3.64 -11.99
N ARG A 12 -6.75 -4.96 -11.90
CA ARG A 12 -8.06 -5.59 -11.95
C ARG A 12 -8.82 -5.14 -10.71
N SER A 13 -10.09 -4.74 -10.85
CA SER A 13 -11.06 -4.43 -9.80
C SER A 13 -11.05 -5.42 -8.62
N GLY A 14 -10.04 -5.29 -7.75
CA GLY A 14 -9.77 -6.15 -6.63
C GLY A 14 -9.95 -5.38 -5.34
N THR A 15 -10.24 -6.10 -4.27
CA THR A 15 -10.33 -5.55 -2.91
C THR A 15 -8.97 -5.18 -2.34
N SER A 16 -7.88 -5.58 -3.01
CA SER A 16 -6.49 -5.31 -2.64
C SER A 16 -5.56 -5.38 -3.86
N PHE A 17 -4.37 -4.80 -3.74
CA PHE A 17 -3.36 -4.72 -4.81
C PHE A 17 -1.94 -4.82 -4.24
N MET A 18 -1.02 -5.37 -5.02
CA MET A 18 0.44 -5.24 -4.80
C MET A 18 1.06 -4.47 -5.97
N PHE A 19 2.04 -3.61 -5.67
CA PHE A 19 2.67 -2.73 -6.65
C PHE A 19 4.07 -3.23 -7.04
N LEU A 20 4.13 -4.36 -7.77
CA LEU A 20 5.39 -5.00 -8.19
C LEU A 20 6.32 -4.04 -8.95
N THR A 21 5.76 -3.12 -9.74
CA THR A 21 6.52 -2.14 -10.52
C THR A 21 7.27 -1.12 -9.67
N LEU A 22 6.91 -0.98 -8.37
CA LEU A 22 7.59 -0.08 -7.43
C LEU A 22 8.68 -0.79 -6.62
N HIS A 23 8.91 -2.10 -6.86
CA HIS A 23 9.96 -2.84 -6.18
C HIS A 23 11.33 -2.19 -6.40
N GLN A 24 11.66 -1.80 -7.64
CA GLN A 24 12.95 -1.17 -7.95
C GLN A 24 13.11 0.16 -7.21
N ASP A 25 12.05 0.96 -7.11
CA ASP A 25 12.08 2.24 -6.39
C ASP A 25 12.32 2.02 -4.89
N ILE A 26 11.74 0.97 -4.31
CA ILE A 26 12.01 0.58 -2.92
C ILE A 26 13.45 0.08 -2.77
N MET A 27 13.96 -0.72 -3.70
CA MET A 27 15.35 -1.19 -3.68
C MET A 27 16.33 -0.02 -3.71
N ASN A 28 16.08 0.97 -4.57
CA ASN A 28 16.89 2.19 -4.62
C ASN A 28 16.82 2.98 -3.30
N ALA A 29 15.66 2.99 -2.63
CA ALA A 29 15.49 3.67 -1.35
C ALA A 29 16.19 2.98 -0.16
N VAL A 30 16.56 1.70 -0.31
CA VAL A 30 17.22 0.91 0.75
C VAL A 30 18.63 0.46 0.41
N SER A 31 19.11 0.66 -0.83
CA SER A 31 20.32 0.01 -1.36
C SER A 31 21.59 0.34 -0.59
N ASP A 32 21.70 1.55 -0.04
CA ASP A 32 22.91 1.99 0.68
C ASP A 32 23.09 1.24 2.01
N GLU A 33 22.01 0.67 2.54
CA GLU A 33 21.99 0.05 3.87
C GLU A 33 21.59 -1.44 3.81
N ILE A 34 20.86 -1.86 2.77
CA ILE A 34 20.40 -3.23 2.56
C ILE A 34 20.71 -3.67 1.12
N PRO A 35 21.82 -4.38 0.90
CA PRO A 35 22.26 -4.76 -0.44
C PRO A 35 21.43 -5.89 -1.08
N SER A 36 20.59 -6.60 -0.32
CA SER A 36 19.94 -7.84 -0.78
C SER A 36 18.46 -8.01 -0.41
N ALA A 37 17.70 -6.91 -0.34
CA ALA A 37 16.24 -7.03 -0.22
C ALA A 37 15.61 -7.67 -1.48
N TRP A 38 14.54 -8.44 -1.30
CA TRP A 38 13.84 -9.11 -2.40
C TRP A 38 12.32 -9.05 -2.23
N PHE A 39 11.59 -9.10 -3.34
CA PHE A 39 10.13 -9.02 -3.33
C PHE A 39 9.49 -10.42 -3.41
N ASN A 40 8.55 -10.68 -2.50
CA ASN A 40 7.69 -11.86 -2.55
C ASN A 40 6.38 -11.51 -3.27
N ASP A 41 6.13 -12.11 -4.42
CA ASP A 41 4.92 -11.85 -5.23
C ASP A 41 3.68 -12.65 -4.79
N ASN A 42 3.81 -13.46 -3.73
CA ASN A 42 2.69 -14.21 -3.16
C ASN A 42 1.99 -13.40 -2.07
N ASP A 43 0.69 -13.15 -2.22
CA ASP A 43 -0.16 -12.58 -1.17
C ASP A 43 -0.55 -13.67 -0.15
N THR A 44 0.39 -14.04 0.70
CA THR A 44 0.18 -15.03 1.77
C THR A 44 1.02 -14.71 3.00
N ASP A 45 0.47 -14.98 4.18
CA ASP A 45 1.22 -14.91 5.44
C ASP A 45 2.18 -16.09 5.62
N LYS A 46 2.09 -17.14 4.80
CA LYS A 46 2.94 -18.33 4.90
C LYS A 46 4.42 -17.96 4.75
N GLY A 47 5.21 -18.30 5.76
CA GLY A 47 6.65 -18.03 5.80
C GLY A 47 7.01 -16.58 6.15
N SER A 48 6.02 -15.72 6.39
CA SER A 48 6.27 -14.38 6.93
C SER A 48 6.73 -14.49 8.38
N ASN A 49 7.78 -13.75 8.73
CA ASN A 49 8.30 -13.66 10.10
C ASN A 49 7.96 -12.32 10.77
N ASN A 50 7.41 -11.37 10.02
CA ASN A 50 7.04 -10.05 10.50
C ASN A 50 5.85 -9.51 9.70
N ASN A 51 4.95 -8.80 10.36
CA ASN A 51 3.91 -8.03 9.69
C ASN A 51 3.82 -6.62 10.27
N TYR A 52 3.36 -5.67 9.45
CA TYR A 52 3.15 -4.31 9.89
C TYR A 52 2.01 -3.66 9.14
N GLU A 53 1.06 -3.15 9.90
CA GLU A 53 -0.15 -2.49 9.42
C GLU A 53 0.04 -0.98 9.54
N THR A 54 -0.16 -0.27 8.44
CA THR A 54 -0.10 1.20 8.40
C THR A 54 -1.01 1.73 7.30
N HIS A 55 -0.86 3.00 6.98
CA HIS A 55 -1.60 3.67 5.91
C HIS A 55 -0.66 4.28 4.89
N VAL A 56 -1.11 4.27 3.64
CA VAL A 56 -0.59 5.07 2.52
C VAL A 56 -1.65 6.04 2.04
N MET A 57 -1.22 6.99 1.22
CA MET A 57 -2.08 7.98 0.59
C MET A 57 -2.44 7.57 -0.84
N GLY A 58 -3.53 8.13 -1.34
CA GLY A 58 -3.85 8.05 -2.76
C GLY A 58 -5.23 8.59 -3.08
N TYR A 59 -5.62 8.39 -4.33
CA TYR A 59 -6.87 8.87 -4.88
C TYR A 59 -7.64 7.72 -5.54
N PHE A 60 -8.94 7.65 -5.33
CA PHE A 60 -9.81 6.67 -5.96
C PHE A 60 -10.73 7.34 -6.97
N PHE A 61 -10.94 6.70 -8.12
CA PHE A 61 -11.94 7.09 -9.10
C PHE A 61 -13.14 6.16 -9.02
N CYS A 62 -14.35 6.70 -9.02
CA CYS A 62 -15.54 5.87 -9.15
C CYS A 62 -15.74 5.50 -10.63
N ASN A 63 -15.69 4.21 -10.95
CA ASN A 63 -15.90 3.75 -12.33
C ASN A 63 -17.39 3.59 -12.70
N ASN A 64 -18.30 3.89 -11.77
CA ASN A 64 -19.73 3.78 -12.03
C ASN A 64 -20.22 5.03 -12.75
N LYS A 65 -20.51 4.92 -14.05
CA LYS A 65 -21.00 6.05 -14.86
C LYS A 65 -22.33 6.63 -14.37
N ALA A 66 -23.14 5.85 -13.65
CA ALA A 66 -24.39 6.30 -13.05
C ALA A 66 -24.19 6.97 -11.67
N CYS A 67 -22.97 6.98 -11.13
CA CYS A 67 -22.67 7.61 -9.85
C CYS A 67 -22.27 9.07 -10.06
N SER A 68 -22.88 9.98 -9.29
CA SER A 68 -22.53 11.40 -9.31
C SER A 68 -21.15 11.70 -8.70
N ASN A 69 -20.57 10.75 -7.95
CA ASN A 69 -19.26 10.91 -7.35
C ASN A 69 -18.17 10.46 -8.33
N THR A 70 -17.27 11.38 -8.70
CA THR A 70 -16.19 11.12 -9.67
C THR A 70 -14.95 10.50 -9.03
N GLY A 71 -14.70 10.78 -7.75
CA GLY A 71 -13.54 10.27 -7.04
C GLY A 71 -13.36 10.85 -5.64
N TRP A 72 -12.41 10.30 -4.88
CA TRP A 72 -12.09 10.76 -3.54
C TRP A 72 -10.63 10.52 -3.18
N GLY A 73 -10.01 11.49 -2.51
CA GLY A 73 -8.71 11.31 -1.88
C GLY A 73 -8.84 10.58 -0.55
N SER A 74 -7.84 9.77 -0.21
CA SER A 74 -7.73 9.12 1.10
C SER A 74 -6.28 9.17 1.57
N LYS A 75 -6.10 9.58 2.84
CA LYS A 75 -4.82 9.48 3.54
C LYS A 75 -4.73 8.23 4.44
N MET A 76 -5.80 7.45 4.46
CA MET A 76 -5.99 6.29 5.33
C MET A 76 -6.30 5.07 4.47
N VAL A 77 -5.45 4.79 3.49
CA VAL A 77 -5.54 3.56 2.68
C VAL A 77 -4.70 2.50 3.36
N THR A 78 -5.34 1.46 3.88
CA THR A 78 -4.65 0.40 4.62
C THR A 78 -3.61 -0.28 3.75
N ILE A 79 -2.42 -0.44 4.29
CA ILE A 79 -1.36 -1.27 3.72
C ILE A 79 -0.91 -2.27 4.78
N LEU A 80 -0.79 -3.53 4.38
CA LEU A 80 -0.17 -4.59 5.16
C LEU A 80 1.18 -4.91 4.52
N ILE A 81 2.25 -4.62 5.24
CA ILE A 81 3.62 -4.94 4.84
C ILE A 81 3.99 -6.23 5.55
N ARG A 82 4.51 -7.21 4.81
CA ARG A 82 5.00 -8.48 5.39
C ARG A 82 6.47 -8.62 5.13
N GLY A 83 7.20 -9.10 6.13
CA GLY A 83 8.62 -9.43 6.07
C GLY A 83 8.80 -10.94 5.99
N TYR A 84 9.85 -11.34 5.29
CA TYR A 84 10.29 -12.72 5.09
C TYR A 84 11.79 -12.82 5.40
N PRO A 85 12.31 -14.03 5.67
CA PRO A 85 13.74 -14.24 5.90
C PRO A 85 14.62 -13.65 4.80
N GLY A 86 15.81 -13.18 5.17
CA GLY A 86 16.79 -12.63 4.22
C GLY A 86 16.34 -11.32 3.58
N ASN A 87 15.71 -10.41 4.34
CA ASN A 87 15.22 -9.10 3.85
C ASN A 87 14.15 -9.19 2.75
N GLY A 88 13.41 -10.29 2.72
CA GLY A 88 12.27 -10.44 1.83
C GLY A 88 11.09 -9.61 2.30
N TYR A 89 10.29 -9.08 1.37
CA TYR A 89 9.06 -8.39 1.73
C TYR A 89 7.97 -8.48 0.67
N ASN A 90 6.73 -8.25 1.08
CA ASN A 90 5.65 -7.83 0.19
C ASN A 90 4.84 -6.71 0.85
N ALA A 91 3.99 -6.05 0.06
CA ALA A 91 3.11 -5.04 0.60
C ALA A 91 1.78 -5.01 -0.16
N VAL A 92 0.69 -5.26 0.59
CA VAL A 92 -0.67 -5.35 0.06
C VAL A 92 -1.44 -4.11 0.47
N VAL A 93 -1.93 -3.36 -0.51
CA VAL A 93 -2.75 -2.16 -0.30
C VAL A 93 -4.21 -2.50 -0.50
N PHE A 94 -5.05 -2.21 0.48
CA PHE A 94 -6.48 -2.51 0.43
C PHE A 94 -7.27 -1.39 -0.22
N ASN A 95 -8.21 -1.76 -1.08
CA ASN A 95 -9.03 -0.83 -1.83
C ASN A 95 -10.08 -0.15 -0.92
N GLN A 96 -10.73 0.88 -1.44
CA GLN A 96 -11.87 1.53 -0.81
C GLN A 96 -13.07 1.58 -1.76
N ARG A 97 -14.26 1.68 -1.18
CA ARG A 97 -15.53 1.78 -1.89
C ARG A 97 -16.02 3.21 -1.95
N CYS A 98 -16.66 3.54 -3.07
CA CYS A 98 -17.32 4.83 -3.23
C CYS A 98 -18.44 4.97 -2.20
N LYS A 99 -18.46 6.08 -1.46
CA LYS A 99 -19.50 6.38 -0.46
C LYS A 99 -20.92 6.43 -1.01
N SER A 100 -21.08 6.74 -2.30
CA SER A 100 -22.38 6.98 -2.92
C SER A 100 -22.99 5.71 -3.52
N CYS A 101 -22.17 4.86 -4.15
CA CYS A 101 -22.67 3.67 -4.86
C CYS A 101 -22.06 2.35 -4.36
N ASN A 102 -21.22 2.37 -3.32
CA ASN A 102 -20.59 1.21 -2.68
C ASN A 102 -19.77 0.30 -3.62
N ARG A 103 -19.45 0.76 -4.84
CA ARG A 103 -18.58 0.04 -5.78
C ARG A 103 -17.11 0.37 -5.49
N LEU A 104 -16.24 -0.59 -5.75
CA LEU A 104 -14.79 -0.42 -5.63
C LEU A 104 -14.30 0.70 -6.56
N GLY A 105 -13.40 1.53 -6.04
CA GLY A 105 -12.73 2.56 -6.84
C GLY A 105 -11.56 1.99 -7.66
N SER A 106 -11.23 2.66 -8.75
CA SER A 106 -9.90 2.55 -9.36
C SER A 106 -8.92 3.35 -8.53
N PHE A 107 -7.85 2.71 -8.04
CA PHE A 107 -6.92 3.34 -7.12
C PHE A 107 -5.69 3.89 -7.83
N LYS A 108 -5.39 5.17 -7.59
CA LYS A 108 -4.12 5.83 -7.91
C LYS A 108 -3.35 6.03 -6.61
N LEU A 109 -2.32 5.21 -6.43
CA LEU A 109 -1.43 5.26 -5.28
C LEU A 109 -0.56 6.53 -5.30
N ASP A 110 -0.38 7.13 -4.14
CA ASP A 110 0.72 8.07 -3.89
C ASP A 110 2.02 7.27 -3.76
N LYS A 111 2.88 7.36 -4.78
CA LYS A 111 4.10 6.54 -4.88
C LYS A 111 5.08 6.84 -3.76
N ASP A 112 5.28 8.11 -3.44
CA ASP A 112 6.25 8.53 -2.43
C ASP A 112 5.81 8.02 -1.06
N SER A 113 4.51 8.19 -0.73
CA SER A 113 3.93 7.63 0.48
C SER A 113 4.11 6.11 0.58
N TYR A 114 4.01 5.38 -0.53
CA TYR A 114 4.22 3.92 -0.54
C TYR A 114 5.68 3.55 -0.34
N ILE A 115 6.57 4.14 -1.14
CA ILE A 115 8.01 3.86 -1.10
C ILE A 115 8.55 4.16 0.29
N GLU A 116 8.23 5.34 0.85
CA GLU A 116 8.65 5.75 2.19
C GLU A 116 8.21 4.75 3.26
N ARG A 117 6.92 4.35 3.26
CA ARG A 117 6.36 3.43 4.28
C ARG A 117 6.97 2.04 4.18
N VAL A 118 7.15 1.52 2.97
CA VAL A 118 7.69 0.18 2.75
C VAL A 118 9.19 0.16 3.02
N ALA A 119 9.95 1.11 2.47
CA ALA A 119 11.40 1.22 2.70
C ALA A 119 11.71 1.41 4.19
N TYR A 120 11.01 2.32 4.89
CA TYR A 120 11.16 2.50 6.33
C TYR A 120 10.96 1.17 7.08
N ARG A 121 9.91 0.41 6.74
CA ARG A 121 9.62 -0.85 7.42
C ARG A 121 10.69 -1.90 7.16
N VAL A 122 11.15 -2.04 5.91
CA VAL A 122 12.21 -2.97 5.53
C VAL A 122 13.53 -2.62 6.27
N LYS A 123 13.90 -1.32 6.33
CA LYS A 123 15.05 -0.83 7.11
C LYS A 123 14.96 -1.19 8.59
N ARG A 124 13.79 -0.96 9.21
CA ARG A 124 13.55 -1.29 10.62
C ARG A 124 13.70 -2.78 10.91
N TRP A 125 13.23 -3.66 10.02
CA TRP A 125 13.38 -5.11 10.20
C TRP A 125 14.81 -5.60 9.99
N ALA A 126 15.60 -4.90 9.17
CA ALA A 126 17.03 -5.15 9.02
C ALA A 126 17.89 -4.60 10.19
N GLY A 127 17.27 -4.00 11.22
CA GLY A 127 17.97 -3.45 12.38
C GLY A 127 18.60 -2.08 12.15
N ILE A 128 18.28 -1.41 11.04
CA ILE A 128 18.82 -0.08 10.73
C ILE A 128 18.07 0.99 11.53
N SER A 129 18.83 1.83 12.23
CA SER A 129 18.30 2.98 12.94
C SER A 129 17.86 4.06 11.96
N THR A 130 16.57 4.10 11.68
CA THR A 130 15.91 5.13 10.87
C THR A 130 15.04 6.00 11.75
N GLU A 131 15.15 7.33 11.57
CA GLU A 131 14.22 8.27 12.19
C GLU A 131 12.79 7.95 11.76
N ALA A 132 11.86 7.98 12.72
CA ALA A 132 10.46 7.77 12.39
C ALA A 132 9.99 8.94 11.53
N PRO A 133 9.42 8.68 10.34
CA PRO A 133 8.93 9.76 9.50
C PRO A 133 7.86 10.55 10.26
N TYR A 134 8.08 11.86 10.38
CA TYR A 134 7.17 12.75 11.07
C TYR A 134 5.96 13.04 10.19
N TYR A 135 4.80 12.53 10.60
CA TYR A 135 3.54 12.80 9.93
C TYR A 135 2.72 13.78 10.75
N MET A 136 2.63 15.03 10.29
CA MET A 136 1.66 15.97 10.86
C MET A 136 0.24 15.40 10.69
N PRO A 137 -0.53 15.21 11.79
CA PRO A 137 -1.91 14.80 11.69
C PRO A 137 -2.72 15.91 11.05
N ARG A 138 -2.95 15.83 9.73
CA ARG A 138 -3.87 16.77 9.08
C ARG A 138 -5.30 16.35 9.39
N GLU A 139 -6.14 17.31 9.76
CA GLU A 139 -7.57 17.07 9.83
C GLU A 139 -8.08 16.68 8.44
N GLY A 140 -8.92 15.65 8.43
CA GLY A 140 -9.55 15.11 7.25
C GLY A 140 -10.83 14.40 7.66
N PRO A 141 -11.70 14.05 6.70
CA PRO A 141 -12.90 13.31 7.01
C PRO A 141 -12.58 12.03 7.77
N PRO A 142 -13.45 11.60 8.71
CA PRO A 142 -13.22 10.38 9.47
C PRO A 142 -13.11 9.18 8.53
N HIS A 143 -12.21 8.25 8.87
CA HIS A 143 -12.06 7.00 8.16
C HIS A 143 -13.36 6.18 8.23
N ARG A 144 -13.90 5.76 7.09
CA ARG A 144 -15.18 5.04 7.01
C ARG A 144 -14.94 3.53 6.83
N GLU A 145 -15.01 2.80 7.93
CA GLU A 145 -14.69 1.36 7.99
C GLU A 145 -15.53 0.50 7.05
N SER A 146 -16.82 0.80 6.93
CA SER A 146 -17.74 0.11 6.01
C SER A 146 -17.36 0.25 4.54
N LEU A 147 -16.51 1.22 4.19
CA LEU A 147 -16.02 1.45 2.84
C LEU A 147 -14.55 1.00 2.66
N CYS A 148 -13.85 0.60 3.71
CA CYS A 148 -12.46 0.18 3.65
C CYS A 148 -12.32 -1.34 3.59
N GLU A 149 -11.65 -1.86 2.55
CA GLU A 149 -11.43 -3.31 2.41
C GLU A 149 -10.40 -3.87 3.42
N GLY A 150 -9.59 -3.01 4.04
CA GLY A 150 -8.70 -3.37 5.14
C GLY A 150 -9.47 -3.54 6.46
N CYS A 151 -10.39 -2.63 6.78
CA CYS A 151 -11.27 -2.76 7.96
C CYS A 151 -12.16 -4.00 7.87
N LYS A 152 -12.73 -4.27 6.69
CA LYS A 152 -13.55 -5.47 6.45
C LYS A 152 -12.81 -6.79 6.67
N ARG A 153 -11.47 -6.77 6.59
CA ARG A 153 -10.61 -7.91 6.87
C ARG A 153 -10.03 -7.91 8.29
N GLY A 154 -10.34 -6.89 9.11
CA GLY A 154 -9.79 -6.75 10.46
C GLY A 154 -8.32 -6.30 10.51
N ILE A 155 -7.75 -5.79 9.40
CA ILE A 155 -6.32 -5.44 9.27
C ILE A 155 -6.06 -3.96 9.55
N CYS A 156 -7.03 -3.10 9.25
CA CYS A 156 -6.83 -1.66 9.38
C CYS A 156 -6.84 -1.25 10.86
N ARG A 157 -5.65 -0.93 11.41
CA ARG A 157 -5.56 -0.33 12.75
C ARG A 157 -6.19 1.05 12.73
N ARG A 158 -7.17 1.29 13.59
CA ARG A 158 -7.64 2.64 13.88
C ARG A 158 -6.44 3.44 14.39
N GLN A 159 -6.14 4.57 13.77
CA GLN A 159 -5.57 5.66 14.56
C GLN A 159 -6.78 6.21 15.33
N ASN A 160 -6.96 5.74 16.55
CA ASN A 160 -7.89 6.38 17.47
C ASN A 160 -7.52 7.87 17.50
N LYS A 161 -8.42 8.70 16.99
CA LYS A 161 -8.45 10.13 17.28
C LYS A 161 -9.73 10.37 18.05
#